data_AF-A0A285C406-F1
#
_entry.id   AF-A0A285C406-F1
#
_cell.length_a   1.000
_cell.length_b   1.000
_cell.length_c   1.000
_cell.angle_alpha   90.00
_cell.angle_beta   90.00
_cell.angle_gamma   90.00
#
_symmetry.space_group_name_H-M   'P 1'
#
loop_
_entity.id
_entity.type
_entity.pdbx_description
1 polymer ?
#
loop_
_entity_poly.entity_id
_entity_poly.type
_entity_poly.pdbx_seq_one_letter_code
_entity_poly.pdbx_strand_id
1 'polypeptide(L)'
;MRSTSTPRKNRRINLISLIAVALLVVAPLYLLAVTVAIRSNLFDFDKGALDAKDTKALWAFIGSGIAAAVTLTGLLVTANHNRQAERRLGLDTAVKGIALTHREDGSYAQKAVLAGALSTLVHLYHPVIAMRMLSATWREDAADTASAIWIIDEVLEDGTPESQIEAARLFYQHADQLCYASAGQYEFPAILEKKWPAKLPWDARLALLTGLPKFLTSKPKQWWTDGHHWICPLLEAVIKDDNDKSLKAFAHDMLERLLSDVEPSDAAHRLGNKKRTFSEMKKTIDDYTPKAGDRFTDAETQGLLARVQDWMEGKTL
;
A
#
# COMPACT_ATOMS: atom_id res chain seq x y z
N MET A 1 -22.90 -42.73 -20.28
CA MET A 1 -23.08 -42.06 -21.60
C MET A 1 -24.12 -40.96 -21.46
N ARG A 2 -23.71 -39.68 -21.40
CA ARG A 2 -24.62 -38.52 -21.49
C ARG A 2 -24.18 -37.68 -22.68
N SER A 3 -25.10 -37.53 -23.63
CA SER A 3 -24.96 -36.81 -24.90
C SER A 3 -24.79 -35.30 -24.66
N THR A 4 -23.69 -34.75 -25.15
CA THR A 4 -23.41 -33.32 -25.23
C THR A 4 -23.81 -32.80 -26.62
N SER A 5 -25.00 -32.21 -26.72
CA SER A 5 -25.38 -31.33 -27.83
C SER A 5 -26.20 -30.19 -27.21
N THR A 6 -25.82 -28.92 -27.30
CA THR A 6 -25.73 -28.16 -28.56
C THR A 6 -25.12 -26.76 -28.32
N PRO A 7 -24.16 -26.28 -29.14
CA PRO A 7 -23.77 -24.87 -29.19
C PRO A 7 -23.96 -24.28 -30.59
N ARG A 8 -25.19 -24.25 -31.14
CA ARG A 8 -25.46 -23.59 -32.44
C ARG A 8 -26.22 -22.26 -32.34
N LYS A 9 -26.94 -22.00 -31.25
CA LYS A 9 -27.79 -20.80 -31.11
C LYS A 9 -27.01 -19.51 -30.78
N ASN A 10 -25.83 -19.62 -30.15
CA ASN A 10 -25.04 -18.44 -29.74
C ASN A 10 -24.28 -17.76 -30.90
N ARG A 11 -24.09 -18.41 -32.04
CA ARG A 11 -23.29 -17.84 -33.15
C ARG A 11 -23.99 -16.71 -33.90
N ARG A 12 -25.33 -16.72 -33.98
CA ARG A 12 -26.12 -15.69 -34.67
C ARG A 12 -26.25 -14.39 -33.87
N ILE A 13 -26.34 -14.49 -32.54
CA ILE A 13 -26.45 -13.31 -31.66
C ILE A 13 -25.16 -12.48 -31.72
N ASN A 14 -24.01 -13.14 -31.72
CA ASN A 14 -22.71 -12.45 -31.81
C ASN A 14 -22.52 -11.69 -33.14
N LEU A 15 -23.06 -12.19 -34.24
CA LEU A 15 -22.93 -11.55 -35.56
C LEU A 15 -23.73 -10.23 -35.62
N ILE A 16 -24.97 -10.23 -35.12
CA ILE A 16 -25.83 -9.03 -35.11
C ILE A 16 -25.22 -7.94 -34.22
N SER A 17 -24.73 -8.30 -33.03
CA SER A 17 -24.06 -7.35 -32.13
C SER A 17 -22.78 -6.78 -32.76
N LEU A 18 -22.01 -7.58 -33.49
CA LEU A 18 -20.78 -7.13 -34.14
C LEU A 18 -21.07 -6.19 -35.32
N ILE A 19 -22.11 -6.47 -36.12
CA ILE A 19 -22.58 -5.56 -37.17
C ILE A 19 -23.09 -4.26 -36.56
N ALA A 20 -23.87 -4.32 -35.49
CA ALA A 20 -24.38 -3.12 -34.82
C ALA A 20 -23.25 -2.23 -34.28
N VAL A 21 -22.24 -2.82 -33.61
CA VAL A 21 -21.07 -2.09 -33.12
C VAL A 21 -20.25 -1.52 -34.28
N ALA A 22 -20.02 -2.31 -35.34
CA ALA A 22 -19.33 -1.82 -36.53
C ALA A 22 -20.07 -0.63 -37.16
N LEU A 23 -21.39 -0.70 -37.28
CA LEU A 23 -22.19 0.38 -37.86
C LEU A 23 -22.20 1.62 -36.96
N LEU A 24 -22.28 1.45 -35.64
CA LEU A 24 -22.29 2.53 -34.66
C LEU A 24 -20.92 3.24 -34.55
N VAL A 25 -19.82 2.55 -34.85
CA VAL A 25 -18.46 3.13 -34.84
C VAL A 25 -18.06 3.66 -36.22
N VAL A 26 -18.32 2.91 -37.29
CA VAL A 26 -17.88 3.25 -38.65
C VAL A 26 -18.71 4.38 -39.25
N ALA A 27 -20.03 4.43 -39.01
CA ALA A 27 -20.87 5.49 -39.55
C ALA A 27 -20.48 6.91 -39.08
N PRO A 28 -20.27 7.18 -37.78
CA PRO A 28 -19.83 8.50 -37.33
C PRO A 28 -18.39 8.83 -37.75
N LEU A 29 -17.49 7.84 -37.83
CA LEU A 29 -16.15 8.04 -38.39
C LEU A 29 -16.20 8.45 -39.86
N TYR A 30 -17.08 7.81 -40.64
CA TYR A 30 -17.32 8.15 -42.04
C TYR A 30 -17.87 9.58 -42.19
N LEU A 31 -18.87 9.94 -41.38
CA LEU A 31 -19.42 11.31 -41.35
C LEU A 31 -18.37 12.35 -40.99
N LEU A 32 -17.51 12.09 -39.99
CA LEU A 32 -16.41 12.97 -39.64
C LEU A 32 -15.39 13.11 -40.78
N ALA A 33 -15.00 12.01 -41.42
CA ALA A 33 -14.07 12.02 -42.55
C ALA A 33 -14.62 12.84 -43.72
N VAL A 34 -15.90 12.65 -44.07
CA VAL A 34 -16.58 13.45 -45.11
C VAL A 34 -16.64 14.93 -44.72
N THR A 35 -17.00 15.24 -43.47
CA THR A 35 -17.07 16.62 -42.98
C THR A 35 -15.70 17.31 -43.02
N VAL A 36 -14.63 16.61 -42.64
CA VAL A 36 -13.26 17.13 -42.71
C VAL A 36 -12.81 17.31 -44.16
N ALA A 37 -13.12 16.36 -45.05
CA ALA A 37 -12.79 16.46 -46.47
C ALA A 37 -13.46 17.66 -47.15
N ILE A 38 -14.74 17.92 -46.83
CA ILE A 38 -15.47 19.09 -47.31
C ILE A 38 -14.86 20.38 -46.74
N ARG A 39 -14.64 20.44 -45.42
CA ARG A 39 -14.18 21.67 -44.76
C ARG A 39 -12.73 22.06 -45.10
N SER A 40 -11.90 21.08 -45.48
CA SER A 40 -10.51 21.34 -45.86
C SER A 40 -10.34 21.81 -47.30
N ASN A 41 -11.44 21.94 -48.08
CA ASN A 41 -11.40 22.21 -49.53
C ASN A 41 -10.46 21.25 -50.27
N LEU A 42 -10.31 20.02 -49.76
CA LEU A 42 -9.44 19.02 -50.39
C LEU A 42 -10.00 18.56 -51.74
N PHE A 43 -11.31 18.70 -51.92
CA PHE A 43 -12.06 18.37 -53.13
C PHE A 43 -12.92 19.57 -53.52
N ASP A 44 -12.79 20.01 -54.77
CA ASP A 44 -13.46 21.18 -55.32
C ASP A 44 -14.83 20.74 -55.90
N PHE A 45 -15.81 20.54 -55.01
CA PHE A 45 -17.14 20.04 -55.37
C PHE A 45 -17.94 21.01 -56.26
N ASP A 46 -17.49 22.27 -56.38
CA ASP A 46 -18.15 23.32 -57.17
C ASP A 46 -17.92 23.16 -58.69
N LYS A 47 -16.96 22.33 -59.12
CA LYS A 47 -16.60 22.15 -60.55
C LYS A 47 -17.34 21.02 -61.27
N GLY A 48 -18.32 20.38 -60.64
CA GLY A 48 -19.12 19.30 -61.23
C GLY A 48 -18.71 17.90 -60.77
N ALA A 49 -18.98 16.88 -61.59
CA ALA A 49 -18.70 15.48 -61.23
C ALA A 49 -17.20 15.27 -60.96
N LEU A 50 -16.87 14.65 -59.82
CA LEU A 50 -15.48 14.32 -59.42
C LEU A 50 -14.79 13.53 -60.54
N ASP A 51 -13.56 13.93 -60.89
CA ASP A 51 -12.73 13.16 -61.81
C ASP A 51 -12.39 11.78 -61.21
N ALA A 52 -12.10 10.80 -62.08
CA ALA A 52 -11.71 9.45 -61.70
C ALA A 52 -10.48 9.45 -60.75
N LYS A 53 -9.64 10.48 -60.84
CA LYS A 53 -8.48 10.66 -59.95
C LYS A 53 -8.88 11.06 -58.53
N ASP A 54 -9.81 11.99 -58.39
CA ASP A 54 -10.26 12.50 -57.08
C ASP A 54 -11.09 11.47 -56.33
N THR A 55 -11.94 10.74 -57.05
CA THR A 55 -12.68 9.58 -56.49
C THR A 55 -11.72 8.51 -55.96
N LYS A 56 -10.64 8.19 -56.69
CA LYS A 56 -9.62 7.24 -56.24
C LYS A 56 -8.88 7.73 -54.99
N ALA A 57 -8.56 9.02 -54.91
CA ALA A 57 -7.92 9.62 -53.74
C ALA A 57 -8.83 9.60 -52.50
N LEU A 58 -10.11 9.92 -52.66
CA LEU A 58 -11.12 9.85 -51.60
C LEU A 58 -11.27 8.43 -51.06
N TRP A 59 -11.36 7.43 -51.95
CA TRP A 59 -11.43 6.02 -51.56
C TRP A 59 -10.17 5.56 -50.82
N ALA A 60 -8.98 5.99 -51.26
CA ALA A 60 -7.73 5.68 -50.58
C ALA A 60 -7.67 6.30 -49.17
N PHE A 61 -8.15 7.54 -49.00
CA PHE A 61 -8.22 8.22 -47.71
C PHE A 61 -9.22 7.57 -46.75
N ILE A 62 -10.43 7.24 -47.22
CA ILE A 62 -11.43 6.52 -46.42
C ILE A 62 -10.89 5.14 -46.03
N GLY A 63 -10.29 4.42 -46.99
CA GLY A 63 -9.69 3.11 -46.76
C GLY A 63 -8.59 3.13 -45.70
N SER A 64 -7.68 4.12 -45.75
CA SER A 64 -6.62 4.27 -44.75
C SER A 64 -7.16 4.65 -43.38
N GLY A 65 -8.16 5.53 -43.31
CA GLY A 65 -8.84 5.91 -42.07
C GLY A 65 -9.53 4.71 -41.40
N ILE A 66 -10.25 3.89 -42.16
CA ILE A 66 -10.89 2.67 -41.64
C ILE A 66 -9.84 1.66 -41.18
N ALA A 67 -8.77 1.43 -41.96
CA ALA A 67 -7.69 0.53 -41.58
C ALA A 67 -7.01 0.96 -40.27
N ALA A 68 -6.75 2.26 -40.09
CA ALA A 68 -6.21 2.81 -38.86
C ALA A 68 -7.16 2.62 -37.67
N ALA A 69 -8.46 2.89 -37.86
CA ALA A 69 -9.47 2.70 -36.81
C ALA A 69 -9.63 1.23 -36.38
N VAL A 70 -9.63 0.30 -37.34
CA VAL A 70 -9.65 -1.15 -37.07
C VAL A 70 -8.39 -1.58 -36.32
N THR A 71 -7.22 -1.07 -36.71
CA THR A 71 -5.95 -1.36 -36.04
C THR A 71 -5.96 -0.85 -34.61
N LEU A 72 -6.38 0.40 -34.38
CA LEU A 72 -6.47 0.98 -33.04
C LEU A 72 -7.47 0.21 -32.17
N THR A 73 -8.63 -0.15 -32.72
CA THR A 73 -9.63 -0.96 -32.02
C THR A 73 -9.06 -2.33 -31.66
N GLY A 74 -8.34 -2.98 -32.58
CA GLY A 74 -7.65 -4.25 -32.34
C GLY A 74 -6.61 -4.14 -31.22
N LEU A 75 -5.82 -3.07 -31.20
CA LEU A 75 -4.84 -2.80 -30.14
C LEU A 75 -5.52 -2.58 -28.79
N LEU A 76 -6.62 -1.79 -28.74
CA LEU A 76 -7.38 -1.55 -27.50
C LEU A 76 -8.04 -2.83 -26.98
N VAL A 77 -8.64 -3.63 -27.86
CA VAL A 77 -9.24 -4.93 -27.51
C VAL A 77 -8.16 -5.89 -26.99
N THR A 78 -7.00 -5.95 -27.65
CA THR A 78 -5.87 -6.79 -27.22
C THR A 78 -5.32 -6.33 -25.88
N ALA A 79 -5.14 -5.02 -25.69
CA ALA A 79 -4.69 -4.45 -24.41
C ALA A 79 -5.69 -4.74 -23.28
N ASN A 80 -6.99 -4.62 -23.55
CA ASN A 80 -8.02 -4.96 -22.57
C ASN A 80 -8.06 -6.46 -22.27
N HIS A 81 -7.93 -7.32 -23.29
CA HIS A 81 -7.88 -8.76 -23.12
C HIS A 81 -6.66 -9.19 -22.30
N ASN A 82 -5.50 -8.61 -22.57
CA ASN A 82 -4.27 -8.86 -21.83
C ASN A 82 -4.43 -8.44 -20.36
N ARG A 83 -4.98 -7.25 -20.08
CA ARG A 83 -5.29 -6.82 -18.70
C ARG A 83 -6.27 -7.76 -17.98
N GLN A 84 -7.28 -8.25 -18.68
CA GLN A 84 -8.24 -9.19 -18.10
C GLN A 84 -7.61 -10.56 -17.84
N ALA A 85 -6.77 -11.06 -18.75
CA ALA A 85 -6.03 -12.30 -18.58
C ALA A 85 -5.04 -12.20 -17.40
N GLU A 86 -4.33 -11.08 -17.30
CA GLU A 86 -3.42 -10.78 -16.20
C GLU A 86 -4.16 -10.73 -14.85
N ARG A 87 -5.31 -10.05 -14.77
CA ARG A 87 -6.15 -10.06 -13.56
C ARG A 87 -6.62 -11.47 -13.18
N ARG A 88 -7.02 -12.29 -14.15
CA ARG A 88 -7.43 -13.68 -13.90
C ARG A 88 -6.26 -14.52 -13.40
N LEU A 89 -5.08 -14.34 -13.99
CA LEU A 89 -3.86 -15.01 -13.55
C LEU A 89 -3.47 -14.58 -12.13
N GLY A 90 -3.57 -13.28 -11.82
CA GLY A 90 -3.35 -12.75 -10.47
C GLY A 90 -4.30 -13.37 -9.45
N LEU A 91 -5.60 -13.44 -9.76
CA LEU A 91 -6.59 -14.09 -8.88
C LEU A 91 -6.35 -15.60 -8.73
N ASP A 92 -6.05 -16.32 -9.82
CA ASP A 92 -5.73 -17.75 -9.76
C ASP A 92 -4.46 -18.00 -8.94
N THR A 93 -3.45 -17.15 -9.09
CA THR A 93 -2.22 -17.21 -8.30
C THR A 93 -2.48 -16.87 -6.84
N ALA A 94 -3.34 -15.88 -6.55
CA ALA A 94 -3.75 -15.56 -5.19
C ALA A 94 -4.50 -16.73 -4.54
N VAL A 95 -5.44 -17.36 -5.25
CA VAL A 95 -6.17 -18.55 -4.76
C VAL A 95 -5.21 -19.70 -4.50
N LYS A 96 -4.26 -19.97 -5.41
CA LYS A 96 -3.22 -21.00 -5.20
C LYS A 96 -2.32 -20.65 -4.02
N GLY A 97 -1.90 -19.40 -3.88
CA GLY A 97 -1.12 -18.91 -2.74
C GLY A 97 -1.86 -19.15 -1.42
N ILE A 98 -3.15 -18.85 -1.37
CA ILE A 98 -4.00 -19.14 -0.21
C ILE A 98 -4.08 -20.64 0.05
N ALA A 99 -4.29 -21.46 -0.99
CA ALA A 99 -4.33 -22.92 -0.84
C ALA A 99 -3.01 -23.50 -0.29
N LEU A 100 -1.87 -22.87 -0.60
CA LEU A 100 -0.57 -23.28 -0.06
C LEU A 100 -0.38 -22.93 1.42
N THR A 101 -1.22 -22.08 2.01
CA THR A 101 -1.09 -21.70 3.43
C THR A 101 -1.64 -22.74 4.40
N HIS A 102 -2.43 -23.71 3.91
CA HIS A 102 -3.03 -24.76 4.72
C HIS A 102 -2.61 -26.15 4.21
N ARG A 103 -2.57 -27.11 5.13
CA ARG A 103 -2.41 -28.54 4.84
C ARG A 103 -3.77 -29.23 4.79
N GLU A 104 -3.81 -30.46 4.29
CA GLU A 104 -5.03 -31.26 4.19
C GLU A 104 -5.65 -31.59 5.57
N ASP A 105 -4.85 -31.57 6.63
CA ASP A 105 -5.28 -31.78 8.02
C ASP A 105 -5.87 -30.52 8.68
N GLY A 106 -5.92 -29.39 7.95
CA GLY A 106 -6.38 -28.11 8.46
C GLY A 106 -5.33 -27.28 9.20
N SER A 107 -4.11 -27.79 9.40
CA SER A 107 -3.02 -27.00 9.99
C SER A 107 -2.43 -26.01 9.00
N TYR A 108 -1.74 -24.99 9.50
CA TYR A 108 -0.96 -24.12 8.63
C TYR A 108 0.22 -24.86 7.97
N ALA A 109 0.64 -24.35 6.82
CA ALA A 109 1.86 -24.78 6.14
C ALA A 109 3.12 -24.41 6.94
N GLN A 110 4.29 -24.80 6.42
CA GLN A 110 5.57 -24.41 7.03
C GLN A 110 5.73 -22.87 6.99
N LYS A 111 6.32 -22.26 8.03
CA LYS A 111 6.48 -20.80 8.16
C LYS A 111 7.06 -20.16 6.88
N ALA A 112 8.07 -20.77 6.27
CA ALA A 112 8.68 -20.31 5.02
C ALA A 112 7.71 -20.32 3.81
N VAL A 113 6.86 -21.35 3.68
CA VAL A 113 5.85 -21.44 2.62
C VAL A 113 4.77 -20.38 2.83
N LEU A 114 4.33 -20.19 4.07
CA LEU A 114 3.38 -19.17 4.44
C LEU A 114 3.92 -17.77 4.13
N ALA A 115 5.14 -17.45 4.56
CA ALA A 115 5.80 -16.18 4.28
C ALA A 115 5.85 -15.91 2.77
N GLY A 116 6.34 -16.88 1.98
CA GLY A 116 6.39 -16.75 0.51
C GLY A 116 5.01 -16.55 -0.14
N ALA A 117 3.98 -17.23 0.35
CA ALA A 117 2.61 -17.04 -0.13
C ALA A 117 2.08 -15.64 0.19
N LEU A 118 2.30 -15.14 1.41
CA LEU A 118 1.88 -13.81 1.83
C LEU A 118 2.63 -12.70 1.09
N SER A 119 3.95 -12.82 0.91
CA SER A 119 4.76 -11.91 0.10
C SER A 119 4.25 -11.87 -1.34
N THR A 120 3.91 -13.03 -1.91
CA THR A 120 3.32 -13.11 -3.26
C THR A 120 1.99 -12.36 -3.34
N LEU A 121 1.12 -12.48 -2.33
CA LEU A 121 -0.15 -11.74 -2.29
C LEU A 121 0.06 -10.22 -2.23
N VAL A 122 1.07 -9.75 -1.48
CA VAL A 122 1.43 -8.32 -1.47
C VAL A 122 1.85 -7.86 -2.86
N HIS A 123 2.77 -8.57 -3.52
CA HIS A 123 3.26 -8.21 -4.86
C HIS A 123 2.23 -8.40 -5.99
N LEU A 124 1.19 -9.22 -5.80
CA LEU A 124 0.07 -9.37 -6.74
C LEU A 124 -1.04 -8.32 -6.52
N TYR A 125 -0.75 -7.23 -5.81
CA TYR A 125 -1.71 -6.16 -5.51
C TYR A 125 -2.91 -6.62 -4.66
N HIS A 126 -2.69 -7.59 -3.78
CA HIS A 126 -3.67 -8.05 -2.80
C HIS A 126 -3.20 -7.85 -1.33
N PRO A 127 -2.64 -6.69 -0.95
CA PRO A 127 -2.04 -6.50 0.38
C PRO A 127 -3.05 -6.60 1.52
N VAL A 128 -4.32 -6.20 1.32
CA VAL A 128 -5.37 -6.33 2.35
C VAL A 128 -5.64 -7.81 2.69
N ILE A 129 -5.66 -8.69 1.67
CA ILE A 129 -5.85 -10.13 1.90
C ILE A 129 -4.63 -10.69 2.64
N ALA A 130 -3.43 -10.30 2.21
CA ALA A 130 -2.19 -10.67 2.88
C ALA A 130 -2.19 -10.25 4.36
N MET A 131 -2.57 -9.00 4.69
CA MET A 131 -2.60 -8.51 6.08
C MET A 131 -3.59 -9.29 6.95
N ARG A 132 -4.78 -9.61 6.42
CA ARG A 132 -5.79 -10.37 7.16
C ARG A 132 -5.35 -11.81 7.42
N MET A 133 -4.74 -12.44 6.43
CA MET A 133 -4.15 -13.77 6.61
C MET A 133 -2.99 -13.73 7.59
N LEU A 134 -2.09 -12.76 7.46
CA LEU A 134 -0.96 -12.57 8.37
C LEU A 134 -1.45 -12.39 9.81
N SER A 135 -2.50 -11.59 10.03
CA SER A 135 -3.11 -11.41 11.35
C SER A 135 -3.58 -12.72 11.98
N ALA A 136 -4.30 -13.55 11.22
CA ALA A 136 -4.75 -14.85 11.70
C ALA A 136 -3.56 -15.78 11.98
N THR A 137 -2.62 -15.89 11.04
CA THR A 137 -1.50 -16.82 11.15
C THR A 137 -0.48 -16.41 12.21
N TRP A 138 -0.30 -15.11 12.45
CA TRP A 138 0.63 -14.63 13.47
C TRP A 138 0.07 -14.85 14.88
N ARG A 139 -1.25 -14.67 15.05
CA ARG A 139 -1.94 -14.99 16.31
C ARG A 139 -1.79 -16.46 16.72
N GLU A 140 -1.71 -17.35 15.74
CA GLU A 140 -1.54 -18.79 15.95
C GLU A 140 -0.06 -19.25 15.89
N ASP A 141 0.89 -18.31 15.95
CA ASP A 141 2.35 -18.57 15.86
C ASP A 141 2.78 -19.37 14.60
N ALA A 142 1.98 -19.28 13.53
CA ALA A 142 2.28 -19.91 12.25
C ALA A 142 3.15 -19.03 11.33
N ALA A 143 3.13 -17.72 11.52
CA ALA A 143 4.06 -16.77 10.88
C ALA A 143 5.21 -16.43 11.84
N ASP A 144 6.44 -16.36 11.35
CA ASP A 144 7.56 -15.83 12.12
C ASP A 144 7.56 -14.28 12.13
N THR A 145 8.02 -13.71 13.25
CA THR A 145 8.06 -12.26 13.49
C THR A 145 8.83 -11.51 12.40
N ALA A 146 9.99 -12.03 11.96
CA ALA A 146 10.82 -11.39 10.95
C ALA A 146 10.09 -11.25 9.60
N SER A 147 9.49 -12.34 9.11
CA SER A 147 8.69 -12.32 7.88
C SER A 147 7.46 -11.43 8.02
N ALA A 148 6.80 -11.45 9.18
CA ALA A 148 5.63 -10.61 9.44
C ALA A 148 5.96 -9.11 9.40
N ILE A 149 7.07 -8.70 10.03
CA ILE A 149 7.55 -7.32 10.00
C ILE A 149 7.97 -6.90 8.60
N TRP A 150 8.68 -7.76 7.86
CA TRP A 150 9.04 -7.47 6.47
C TRP A 150 7.79 -7.24 5.60
N ILE A 151 6.79 -8.10 5.71
CA ILE A 151 5.51 -7.96 4.99
C ILE A 151 4.78 -6.66 5.37
N ILE A 152 4.77 -6.29 6.65
CA ILE A 152 4.20 -5.02 7.12
C ILE A 152 4.96 -3.85 6.51
N ASP A 153 6.29 -3.88 6.48
CA ASP A 153 7.14 -2.82 5.93
C ASP A 153 6.82 -2.56 4.45
N GLU A 154 6.74 -3.62 3.64
CA GLU A 154 6.39 -3.54 2.21
C GLU A 154 5.00 -2.91 2.00
N VAL A 155 4.01 -3.30 2.82
CA VAL A 155 2.65 -2.72 2.72
C VAL A 155 2.61 -1.28 3.20
N LEU A 156 3.40 -0.90 4.20
CA LEU A 156 3.51 0.49 4.63
C LEU A 156 4.17 1.36 3.56
N GLU A 157 5.16 0.86 2.83
CA GLU A 157 5.88 1.62 1.80
C GLU A 157 5.04 1.81 0.52
N ASP A 158 4.46 0.72 -0.02
CA ASP A 158 3.85 0.72 -1.37
C ASP A 158 2.35 0.33 -1.40
N GLY A 159 1.71 0.16 -0.24
CA GLY A 159 0.30 -0.23 -0.14
C GLY A 159 -0.70 0.86 -0.50
N THR A 160 -1.97 0.46 -0.67
CA THR A 160 -3.09 1.41 -0.69
C THR A 160 -3.37 1.94 0.73
N PRO A 161 -4.04 3.09 0.88
CA PRO A 161 -4.40 3.64 2.19
C PRO A 161 -5.07 2.62 3.12
N GLU A 162 -5.98 1.79 2.60
CA GLU A 162 -6.67 0.77 3.37
C GLU A 162 -5.71 -0.31 3.86
N SER A 163 -4.83 -0.81 2.99
CA SER A 163 -3.83 -1.81 3.38
C SER A 163 -2.77 -1.28 4.35
N GLN A 164 -2.39 -0.01 4.23
CA GLN A 164 -1.48 0.65 5.16
C GLN A 164 -2.08 0.76 6.57
N ILE A 165 -3.38 1.05 6.66
CA ILE A 165 -4.10 1.07 7.94
C ILE A 165 -4.14 -0.34 8.56
N GLU A 166 -4.42 -1.38 7.77
CA GLU A 166 -4.42 -2.77 8.26
C GLU A 166 -3.02 -3.20 8.74
N ALA A 167 -1.97 -2.87 7.99
CA ALA A 167 -0.58 -3.17 8.36
C ALA A 167 -0.17 -2.45 9.66
N ALA A 168 -0.50 -1.16 9.80
CA ALA A 168 -0.22 -0.38 11.00
C ALA A 168 -0.99 -0.89 12.23
N ARG A 169 -2.26 -1.29 12.06
CA ARG A 169 -3.04 -1.92 13.14
C ARG A 169 -2.45 -3.27 13.54
N LEU A 170 -1.97 -4.04 12.57
CA LEU A 170 -1.34 -5.32 12.87
C LEU A 170 -0.03 -5.14 13.64
N PHE A 171 0.78 -4.15 13.28
CA PHE A 171 1.94 -3.73 14.07
C PHE A 171 1.53 -3.38 15.51
N TYR A 172 0.53 -2.53 15.71
CA TYR A 172 0.02 -2.19 17.06
C TYR A 172 -0.42 -3.45 17.84
N GLN A 173 -1.16 -4.35 17.20
CA GLN A 173 -1.68 -5.56 17.83
C GLN A 173 -0.59 -6.51 18.30
N HIS A 174 0.51 -6.63 17.54
CA HIS A 174 1.61 -7.56 17.84
C HIS A 174 2.89 -6.86 18.34
N ALA A 175 2.82 -5.57 18.69
CA ALA A 175 3.96 -4.77 19.13
C ALA A 175 4.75 -5.42 20.28
N ASP A 176 4.07 -6.17 21.16
CA ASP A 176 4.67 -6.89 22.29
C ASP A 176 5.40 -8.19 21.92
N GLN A 177 5.18 -8.70 20.70
CA GLN A 177 5.77 -9.94 20.18
C GLN A 177 7.01 -9.69 19.32
N LEU A 178 7.40 -8.43 19.15
CA LEU A 178 8.51 -8.02 18.30
C LEU A 178 9.89 -8.23 18.95
N CYS A 179 9.92 -8.52 20.24
CA CYS A 179 11.14 -8.77 21.00
C CYS A 179 11.39 -10.27 21.17
N TYR A 180 12.58 -10.73 20.82
CA TYR A 180 13.00 -12.12 21.04
C TYR A 180 13.33 -12.40 22.51
N ALA A 181 13.73 -13.64 22.81
CA ALA A 181 14.13 -14.04 24.16
C ALA A 181 15.44 -13.36 24.60
N SER A 182 16.42 -13.24 23.69
CA SER A 182 17.72 -12.63 23.96
C SER A 182 17.60 -11.12 24.11
N ALA A 183 18.26 -10.55 25.13
CA ALA A 183 18.32 -9.11 25.35
C ALA A 183 18.81 -8.36 24.09
N GLY A 184 18.14 -7.27 23.75
CA GLY A 184 18.46 -6.41 22.61
C GLY A 184 18.10 -6.96 21.23
N GLN A 185 17.60 -8.20 21.11
CA GLN A 185 17.22 -8.77 19.82
C GLN A 185 15.72 -8.54 19.55
N TYR A 186 15.40 -7.72 18.55
CA TYR A 186 14.02 -7.41 18.15
C TYR A 186 13.89 -7.28 16.63
N GLU A 187 12.66 -7.34 16.13
CA GLU A 187 12.29 -6.97 14.76
C GLU A 187 11.53 -5.66 14.78
N PHE A 188 11.85 -4.74 13.87
CA PHE A 188 11.18 -3.46 13.79
C PHE A 188 11.00 -3.02 12.32
N PRO A 189 9.89 -2.35 11.95
CA PRO A 189 9.68 -1.92 10.57
C PRO A 189 10.80 -0.96 10.10
N ALA A 190 11.53 -1.36 9.06
CA ALA A 190 12.67 -0.60 8.56
C ALA A 190 12.28 0.79 8.05
N ILE A 191 11.04 0.97 7.58
CA ILE A 191 10.50 2.28 7.20
C ILE A 191 10.58 3.27 8.37
N LEU A 192 10.28 2.83 9.59
CA LEU A 192 10.29 3.65 10.81
C LEU A 192 11.70 3.92 11.30
N GLU A 193 12.66 3.01 11.10
CA GLU A 193 14.07 3.26 11.41
C GLU A 193 14.72 4.28 10.46
N LYS A 194 14.21 4.35 9.22
CA LYS A 194 14.74 5.25 8.19
C LYS A 194 14.18 6.66 8.31
N LYS A 195 12.85 6.80 8.48
CA LYS A 195 12.14 8.09 8.52
C LYS A 195 10.72 7.95 9.07
N TRP A 196 10.15 9.02 9.61
CA TRP A 196 8.73 9.05 9.90
C TRP A 196 7.90 9.14 8.60
N PRO A 197 6.97 8.20 8.31
CA PRO A 197 6.20 8.18 7.08
C PRO A 197 4.97 9.10 7.16
N ALA A 198 5.19 10.42 7.22
CA ALA A 198 4.14 11.44 7.39
C ALA A 198 3.05 11.48 6.29
N LYS A 199 3.26 10.77 5.16
CA LYS A 199 2.29 10.66 4.06
C LYS A 199 1.25 9.55 4.26
N LEU A 200 1.42 8.68 5.24
CA LEU A 200 0.46 7.63 5.54
C LEU A 200 -0.88 8.20 6.02
N PRO A 201 -1.99 7.46 5.83
CA PRO A 201 -3.28 7.80 6.40
C PRO A 201 -3.18 8.07 7.90
N TRP A 202 -4.00 9.00 8.41
CA TRP A 202 -3.97 9.38 9.82
C TRP A 202 -4.12 8.17 10.76
N ASP A 203 -5.06 7.28 10.49
CA ASP A 203 -5.28 6.06 11.30
C ASP A 203 -4.03 5.16 11.33
N ALA A 204 -3.31 5.05 10.21
CA ALA A 204 -2.08 4.26 10.15
C ALA A 204 -0.98 4.90 10.98
N ARG A 205 -0.80 6.22 10.87
CA ARG A 205 0.19 6.97 11.68
C ARG A 205 -0.11 6.88 13.17
N LEU A 206 -1.39 7.01 13.57
CA LEU A 206 -1.80 6.83 14.97
C LEU A 206 -1.48 5.43 15.48
N ALA A 207 -1.83 4.38 14.72
CA ALA A 207 -1.55 2.99 15.12
C ALA A 207 -0.05 2.69 15.22
N LEU A 208 0.77 3.20 14.30
CA LEU A 208 2.23 3.07 14.39
C LEU A 208 2.78 3.78 15.64
N LEU A 209 2.35 5.02 15.87
CA LEU A 209 2.83 5.83 17.00
C LEU A 209 2.40 5.27 18.35
N THR A 210 1.16 4.80 18.48
CA THR A 210 0.66 4.14 19.70
C THR A 210 1.20 2.72 19.89
N GLY A 211 1.68 2.08 18.81
CA GLY A 211 2.41 0.82 18.89
C GLY A 211 3.79 0.95 19.53
N LEU A 212 4.45 2.11 19.38
CA LEU A 212 5.77 2.37 19.97
C LEU A 212 5.83 2.18 21.50
N PRO A 213 4.97 2.82 22.32
CA PRO A 213 4.99 2.62 23.76
C PRO A 213 4.66 1.17 24.15
N LYS A 214 3.76 0.50 23.42
CA LYS A 214 3.44 -0.92 23.65
C LYS A 214 4.65 -1.83 23.36
N PHE A 215 5.36 -1.56 22.27
CA PHE A 215 6.60 -2.27 21.91
C PHE A 215 7.68 -2.04 22.97
N LEU A 216 7.92 -0.78 23.35
CA LEU A 216 8.97 -0.42 24.29
C LEU A 216 8.74 -1.04 25.68
N THR A 217 7.49 -1.03 26.13
CA THR A 217 7.08 -1.59 27.43
C THR A 217 6.82 -3.10 27.38
N SER A 218 7.11 -3.80 26.28
CA SER A 218 6.98 -5.26 26.21
C SER A 218 8.09 -6.01 26.95
N LYS A 219 9.19 -5.33 27.25
CA LYS A 219 10.37 -5.86 27.94
C LYS A 219 10.81 -4.90 29.05
N PRO A 220 11.42 -5.39 30.13
CA PRO A 220 11.97 -4.53 31.17
C PRO A 220 13.10 -3.65 30.60
N LYS A 221 13.33 -2.48 31.20
CA LYS A 221 14.31 -1.50 30.74
C LYS A 221 15.72 -2.08 30.52
N GLN A 222 16.16 -3.00 31.39
CA GLN A 222 17.48 -3.63 31.30
C GLN A 222 17.64 -4.60 30.12
N TRP A 223 16.53 -4.99 29.47
CA TRP A 223 16.57 -5.86 28.29
C TRP A 223 17.09 -5.12 27.04
N TRP A 224 16.96 -3.79 26.98
CA TRP A 224 17.41 -2.96 25.86
C TRP A 224 18.91 -2.63 26.00
N THR A 225 19.77 -3.50 25.47
CA THR A 225 21.24 -3.47 25.68
C THR A 225 21.91 -2.17 25.25
N ASP A 226 21.42 -1.56 24.16
CA ASP A 226 21.93 -0.28 23.64
C ASP A 226 21.16 0.93 24.20
N GLY A 227 20.37 0.70 25.25
CA GLY A 227 19.39 1.63 25.77
C GLY A 227 18.13 1.71 24.90
N HIS A 228 17.15 2.45 25.40
CA HIS A 228 15.88 2.67 24.71
C HIS A 228 15.86 3.93 23.83
N HIS A 229 16.96 4.69 23.87
CA HIS A 229 17.06 5.99 23.25
C HIS A 229 17.07 5.96 21.71
N TRP A 230 17.23 4.78 21.10
CA TRP A 230 17.18 4.62 19.65
C TRP A 230 15.84 5.08 19.06
N ILE A 231 14.76 5.07 19.85
CA ILE A 231 13.43 5.53 19.43
C ILE A 231 13.26 7.06 19.51
N CYS A 232 14.10 7.76 20.28
CA CYS A 232 13.96 9.20 20.50
C CYS A 232 14.07 10.02 19.20
N PRO A 233 15.01 9.75 18.27
CA PRO A 233 15.05 10.40 16.96
C PRO A 233 13.78 10.21 16.12
N LEU A 234 13.10 9.06 16.25
CA LEU A 234 11.84 8.81 15.55
C LEU A 234 10.73 9.70 16.12
N LEU A 235 10.60 9.78 17.45
CA LEU A 235 9.61 10.66 18.11
C LEU A 235 9.87 12.14 17.79
N GLU A 236 11.14 12.57 17.79
CA GLU A 236 11.55 13.91 17.36
C GLU A 236 11.11 14.18 15.91
N ALA A 237 11.28 13.20 15.01
CA ALA A 237 10.82 13.31 13.63
C ALA A 237 9.29 13.43 13.53
N VAL A 238 8.50 12.77 14.38
CA VAL A 238 7.05 12.99 14.46
C VAL A 238 6.75 14.43 14.86
N ILE A 239 7.41 14.95 15.91
CA ILE A 239 7.20 16.35 16.35
C ILE A 239 7.55 17.35 15.25
N LYS A 240 8.58 17.09 14.44
CA LYS A 240 9.01 18.03 13.38
C LYS A 240 8.19 17.89 12.11
N ASP A 241 8.03 16.67 11.62
CA ASP A 241 7.61 16.40 10.25
C ASP A 241 6.12 16.01 10.14
N ASP A 242 5.45 15.67 11.25
CA ASP A 242 4.03 15.34 11.23
C ASP A 242 3.15 16.59 11.11
N ASN A 243 2.07 16.48 10.33
CA ASN A 243 1.09 17.53 10.08
C ASN A 243 -0.06 17.56 11.11
N ASP A 244 -0.27 16.48 11.86
CA ASP A 244 -1.33 16.33 12.83
C ASP A 244 -0.84 16.76 14.23
N LYS A 245 -1.53 17.73 14.84
CA LYS A 245 -1.12 18.29 16.13
C LYS A 245 -1.22 17.29 17.27
N SER A 246 -2.17 16.35 17.20
CA SER A 246 -2.36 15.36 18.25
C SER A 246 -1.29 14.29 18.23
N LEU A 247 -0.87 13.85 17.05
CA LEU A 247 0.29 12.97 16.90
C LEU A 247 1.58 13.64 17.40
N LYS A 248 1.81 14.91 17.05
CA LYS A 248 2.96 15.69 17.56
C LYS A 248 2.92 15.82 19.08
N ALA A 249 1.76 16.12 19.67
CA ALA A 249 1.58 16.25 21.11
C ALA A 249 1.88 14.93 21.84
N PHE A 250 1.39 13.81 21.30
CA PHE A 250 1.67 12.49 21.86
C PHE A 250 3.16 12.12 21.77
N ALA A 251 3.79 12.37 20.63
CA ALA A 251 5.22 12.12 20.44
C ALA A 251 6.08 13.02 21.36
N HIS A 252 5.69 14.29 21.55
CA HIS A 252 6.28 15.20 22.52
C HIS A 252 6.22 14.61 23.94
N ASP A 253 5.02 14.24 24.38
CA ASP A 253 4.81 13.68 25.72
C ASP A 253 5.60 12.40 25.97
N MET A 254 5.70 11.53 24.96
CA MET A 254 6.51 10.32 25.04
C MET A 254 8.00 10.65 25.08
N LEU A 255 8.48 11.54 24.20
CA LEU A 255 9.89 11.93 24.14
C LEU A 255 10.37 12.61 25.42
N GLU A 256 9.54 13.50 26.00
CA GLU A 256 9.82 14.15 27.28
C GLU A 256 10.05 13.14 28.41
N ARG A 257 9.20 12.11 28.49
CA ARG A 257 9.35 11.03 29.49
C ARG A 257 10.62 10.21 29.27
N LEU A 258 10.91 9.84 28.02
CA LEU A 258 12.10 9.05 27.68
C LEU A 258 13.41 9.82 27.84
N LEU A 259 13.38 11.16 27.87
CA LEU A 259 14.57 11.98 28.10
C LEU A 259 14.68 12.48 29.55
N SER A 260 13.76 12.11 30.44
CA SER A 260 13.71 12.62 31.81
C SER A 260 14.87 12.14 32.70
N ASP A 261 15.43 10.96 32.41
CA ASP A 261 16.53 10.33 33.13
C ASP A 261 17.86 10.35 32.35
N VAL A 262 17.86 10.95 31.16
CA VAL A 262 19.01 10.98 30.27
C VAL A 262 19.80 12.26 30.53
N GLU A 263 21.04 12.11 31.00
CA GLU A 263 21.95 13.25 31.05
C GLU A 263 22.17 13.79 29.63
N PRO A 264 22.08 15.12 29.41
CA PRO A 264 22.38 15.71 28.12
C PRO A 264 23.79 15.28 27.68
N SER A 265 23.84 14.46 26.64
CA SER A 265 25.10 14.01 26.06
C SER A 265 25.13 14.28 24.56
N ASP A 266 26.34 14.47 24.05
CA ASP A 266 26.59 14.59 22.62
C ASP A 266 26.62 13.24 21.91
N ALA A 267 26.20 12.16 22.59
CA ALA A 267 26.03 10.86 21.97
C ALA A 267 24.99 10.97 20.85
N ALA A 268 25.43 10.66 19.63
CA ALA A 268 24.60 10.78 18.45
C ALA A 268 23.83 9.49 18.17
N HIS A 269 22.50 9.58 18.19
CA HIS A 269 21.59 8.54 17.72
C HIS A 269 21.23 8.78 16.25
N ARG A 270 20.79 7.74 15.54
CA ARG A 270 20.53 7.82 14.09
C ARG A 270 19.08 7.51 13.77
N LEU A 271 18.50 8.33 12.89
CA LEU A 271 17.29 8.00 12.13
C LEU A 271 17.65 8.05 10.65
N GLY A 272 17.72 6.87 10.02
CA GLY A 272 18.35 6.71 8.71
C GLY A 272 19.76 7.32 8.67
N ASN A 273 19.96 8.31 7.78
CA ASN A 273 21.25 8.98 7.62
C ASN A 273 21.47 10.20 8.54
N LYS A 274 20.44 10.61 9.30
CA LYS A 274 20.49 11.80 10.16
C LYS A 274 20.99 11.43 11.55
N LYS A 275 22.06 12.07 12.01
CA LYS A 275 22.52 12.01 13.40
C LYS A 275 21.77 13.04 14.25
N ARG A 276 21.45 12.68 15.49
CA ARG A 276 20.74 13.51 16.48
C ARG A 276 21.34 13.36 17.86
N THR A 277 21.59 14.46 18.54
CA THR A 277 22.02 14.45 19.95
C THR A 277 20.84 14.67 20.89
N PHE A 278 20.99 14.30 22.17
CA PHE A 278 19.95 14.58 23.17
C PHE A 278 19.71 16.07 23.38
N SER A 279 20.75 16.90 23.23
CA SER A 279 20.62 18.36 23.29
C SER A 279 19.71 18.91 22.17
N GLU A 280 19.81 18.37 20.94
CA GLU A 280 18.94 18.76 19.82
C GLU A 280 17.49 18.30 20.03
N MET A 281 17.31 17.09 20.56
CA MET A 281 15.98 16.56 20.86
C MET A 281 15.31 17.32 22.01
N LYS A 282 16.05 17.67 23.07
CA LYS A 282 15.55 18.48 24.18
C LYS A 282 15.14 19.87 23.72
N LYS A 283 15.96 20.51 22.87
CA LYS A 283 15.58 21.77 22.22
C LYS A 283 14.28 21.64 21.42
N THR A 284 14.06 20.51 20.75
CA THR A 284 12.82 20.27 20.00
C THR A 284 11.59 20.18 20.90
N ILE A 285 11.72 19.59 22.09
CA ILE A 285 10.68 19.60 23.14
C ILE A 285 10.42 21.05 23.57
N ASP A 286 11.48 21.79 23.93
CA ASP A 286 11.37 23.17 24.43
C ASP A 286 10.73 24.11 23.38
N ASP A 287 11.06 23.92 22.09
CA ASP A 287 10.54 24.71 20.97
C ASP A 287 9.07 24.37 20.62
N TYR A 288 8.54 23.22 21.06
CA TYR A 288 7.19 22.76 20.76
C TYR A 288 6.38 22.50 22.03
N THR A 289 5.60 23.47 22.49
CA THR A 289 4.65 23.29 23.60
C THR A 289 3.26 22.90 23.08
N PRO A 290 2.78 21.66 23.29
CA PRO A 290 1.44 21.25 22.84
C PRO A 290 0.35 22.03 23.58
N LYS A 291 -0.69 22.49 22.87
CA LYS A 291 -1.86 23.11 23.52
C LYS A 291 -2.73 22.03 24.16
N ALA A 292 -3.50 22.39 25.18
CA ALA A 292 -4.40 21.45 25.87
C ALA A 292 -5.36 20.72 24.91
N GLY A 293 -5.86 21.41 23.89
CA GLY A 293 -6.75 20.82 22.87
C GLY A 293 -6.04 19.98 21.81
N ASP A 294 -4.70 19.97 21.76
CA ASP A 294 -3.96 19.11 20.85
C ASP A 294 -3.81 17.69 21.43
N ARG A 295 -3.83 17.53 22.76
CA ARG A 295 -3.57 16.23 23.43
C ARG A 295 -4.74 15.26 23.29
N PHE A 296 -4.42 13.98 23.10
CA PHE A 296 -5.41 12.90 23.18
C PHE A 296 -6.00 12.81 24.58
N THR A 297 -7.33 12.74 24.68
CA THR A 297 -8.05 12.62 25.97
C THR A 297 -8.63 11.24 26.20
N ASP A 298 -8.49 10.33 25.25
CA ASP A 298 -8.95 8.96 25.41
C ASP A 298 -8.08 8.19 26.43
N ALA A 299 -8.75 7.32 27.18
CA ALA A 299 -8.12 6.60 28.28
C ALA A 299 -7.04 5.61 27.80
N GLU A 300 -7.15 5.09 26.58
CA GLU A 300 -6.19 4.15 26.01
C GLU A 300 -4.84 4.82 25.79
N THR A 301 -4.84 5.96 25.10
CA THR A 301 -3.63 6.74 24.79
C THR A 301 -2.97 7.29 26.05
N GLN A 302 -3.77 7.79 27.00
CA GLN A 302 -3.25 8.22 28.31
C GLN A 302 -2.67 7.05 29.12
N GLY A 303 -3.31 5.87 29.06
CA GLY A 303 -2.81 4.65 29.70
C GLY A 303 -1.49 4.15 29.11
N LEU A 304 -1.24 4.37 27.81
CA LEU A 304 0.06 4.08 27.19
C LEU A 304 1.17 4.99 27.73
N LEU A 305 0.92 6.31 27.84
CA LEU A 305 1.90 7.25 28.39
C LEU A 305 2.19 6.99 29.87
N ALA A 306 1.17 6.63 30.65
CA ALA A 306 1.35 6.24 32.05
C ALA A 306 2.22 4.99 32.17
N ARG A 307 2.00 3.97 31.33
CA ARG A 307 2.85 2.77 31.29
C ARG A 307 4.30 3.07 30.93
N VAL A 308 4.55 3.98 29.99
CA VAL A 308 5.93 4.42 29.67
C VAL A 308 6.55 5.09 30.90
N GLN A 309 5.82 5.94 31.62
CA GLN A 309 6.32 6.58 32.83
C GLN A 309 6.67 5.54 33.91
N ASP A 310 5.76 4.62 34.20
CA ASP A 310 5.99 3.58 35.21
C ASP A 310 7.18 2.69 34.84
N TRP A 311 7.30 2.35 33.55
CA TRP A 311 8.42 1.59 33.00
C TRP A 311 9.75 2.33 33.13
N MET A 312 9.78 3.64 32.89
CA MET A 312 10.97 4.49 33.08
C MET A 312 11.42 4.54 34.53
N GLU A 313 10.47 4.53 35.47
CA GLU A 313 10.70 4.48 36.91
C GLU A 313 11.10 3.09 37.43
N GLY A 314 11.14 2.08 36.56
CA GLY A 314 11.49 0.71 36.92
C GLY A 314 10.41 0.00 37.74
N LYS A 315 9.17 0.50 37.73
CA LYS A 315 8.03 -0.24 38.28
C LYS A 315 7.79 -1.48 37.42
N THR A 316 7.58 -2.60 38.08
CA THR A 316 7.32 -3.88 37.43
C THR A 316 6.04 -3.80 36.60
N LEU A 317 6.16 -4.25 35.34
CA LEU A 317 5.05 -4.39 34.37
C LEU A 317 4.11 -5.53 34.75
#